data_AF-A0A923F3X3-F1
#
_entry.id   AF-A0A923F3X3-F1
#
_cell.length_a   1.000
_cell.length_b   1.000
_cell.length_c   1.000
_cell.angle_alpha   90.00
_cell.angle_beta   90.00
_cell.angle_gamma   90.00
#
_symmetry.space_group_name_H-M   'P 1'
#
loop_
_entity.id
_entity.type
_entity.pdbx_description
1 polymer ?
#
loop_
_entity_poly.entity_id
_entity_poly.type
_entity_poly.pdbx_seq_one_letter_code
_entity_poly.pdbx_strand_id
1 'polypeptide(L)' 'MKFESEKESSSPFADFIRNAKSEEKKRVYSEVLTEATKKQIEVMLAAREKKA' A
#
# COMPACT_ATOMS: atom_id res chain seq x y z
N MET A 1 13.70 23.16 27.95
CA MET A 1 13.40 21.71 27.98
C MET A 1 13.73 21.14 26.62
N LYS A 2 14.68 20.20 26.54
CA LYS A 2 14.90 19.45 25.30
C LYS A 2 13.81 18.39 25.23
N PHE A 3 12.90 18.52 24.28
CA PHE A 3 12.02 17.41 23.91
C PHE A 3 12.89 16.41 23.15
N GLU A 4 13.41 15.43 23.86
CA GLU A 4 13.91 14.23 23.21
C GLU A 4 12.69 13.59 22.55
N SER A 5 12.59 13.72 21.22
CA SER A 5 11.57 13.01 20.46
C SER A 5 11.75 11.54 20.78
N GLU A 6 10.76 10.94 21.44
CA GLU A 6 10.64 9.49 21.56
C GLU A 6 11.05 8.91 20.21
N LYS A 7 12.02 7.99 20.20
CA LYS A 7 12.48 7.34 18.97
C LYS A 7 11.24 6.74 18.32
N GLU A 8 10.65 7.48 17.38
CA GLU A 8 9.42 7.08 16.72
C GLU A 8 9.69 5.68 16.18
N SER A 9 8.91 4.70 16.65
CA SER A 9 8.96 3.36 16.11
C SER A 9 8.61 3.45 14.64
N SER A 10 9.62 3.64 13.79
CA SER A 10 9.40 3.89 12.39
C SER A 10 9.11 2.55 11.74
N SER A 11 7.89 2.38 11.26
CA SER A 11 7.57 1.22 10.44
C SER A 11 8.27 1.39 9.08
N PRO A 12 8.63 0.29 8.40
CA PRO A 12 9.19 0.37 7.05
C PRO A 12 8.30 1.17 6.08
N PHE A 13 6.97 1.14 6.30
CA PHE A 13 6.04 1.98 5.57
C PHE A 13 6.18 3.46 5.92
N ALA A 14 6.25 3.81 7.21
CA ALA A 14 6.46 5.20 7.63
C ALA A 14 7.79 5.75 7.07
N ASP A 15 8.86 4.95 7.09
CA ASP A 15 10.15 5.29 6.50
C ASP A 15 10.05 5.50 4.98
N PHE A 16 9.34 4.62 4.29
CA PHE A 16 9.07 4.77 2.86
C PHE A 16 8.30 6.07 2.55
N ILE A 17 7.24 6.37 3.30
CA ILE A 17 6.44 7.58 3.10
C ILE A 17 7.26 8.84 3.35
N ARG A 18 8.14 8.84 4.36
CA ARG A 18 8.98 9.99 4.70
C ARG A 18 10.12 10.19 3.71
N ASN A 19 10.80 9.12 3.32
CA ASN A 19 12.12 9.21 2.69
C ASN A 19 12.14 8.85 1.20
N ALA A 20 11.16 8.11 0.68
CA ALA A 20 11.19 7.70 -0.73
C ALA A 20 10.92 8.87 -1.70
N LYS A 21 11.54 8.79 -2.88
CA LYS A 21 11.34 9.76 -3.97
C LYS A 21 9.93 9.63 -4.56
N SER A 22 9.46 10.70 -5.19
CA SER A 22 8.13 10.72 -5.82
C SER A 22 7.94 9.59 -6.84
N GLU A 23 8.96 9.30 -7.66
CA GLU A 23 8.87 8.22 -8.66
C GLU A 23 8.80 6.82 -8.03
N GLU A 24 9.50 6.59 -6.92
CA GLU A 24 9.42 5.33 -6.17
C GLU A 24 8.03 5.16 -5.55
N LYS A 25 7.47 6.23 -4.98
CA LYS A 25 6.10 6.26 -4.45
C LYS A 25 5.07 5.95 -5.53
N LYS A 26 5.15 6.62 -6.68
CA LYS A 26 4.26 6.38 -7.82
C LYS A 26 4.31 4.93 -8.30
N ARG A 27 5.52 4.35 -8.40
CA ARG A 27 5.68 2.95 -8.79
C ARG A 27 4.97 2.01 -7.82
N VAL A 28 5.24 2.15 -6.52
CA VAL A 28 4.63 1.29 -5.49
C VAL A 28 3.12 1.46 -5.45
N TYR A 29 2.60 2.69 -5.53
CA TYR A 29 1.15 2.91 -5.55
C TYR A 29 0.48 2.33 -6.79
N SER A 30 1.08 2.48 -7.96
CA SER A 30 0.57 1.90 -9.21
C SER A 30 0.48 0.38 -9.12
N GLU A 31 1.52 -0.26 -8.58
CA GLU A 31 1.55 -1.71 -8.38
C GLU A 31 0.48 -2.16 -7.39
N VAL A 32 0.35 -1.49 -6.24
CA VAL A 32 -0.69 -1.81 -5.24
C VAL A 32 -2.09 -1.70 -5.83
N LEU A 33 -2.38 -0.63 -6.58
CA LEU A 33 -3.70 -0.45 -7.21
C LEU A 33 -3.96 -1.51 -8.27
N THR A 34 -2.95 -1.90 -9.04
CA THR A 34 -3.05 -2.94 -10.05
C THR A 34 -3.38 -4.30 -9.41
N GLU A 35 -2.64 -4.69 -8.38
CA GLU A 35 -2.86 -5.97 -7.70
C GLU A 35 -4.18 -6.00 -6.92
N ALA A 36 -4.57 -4.89 -6.28
CA ALA A 36 -5.87 -4.77 -5.65
C ALA A 36 -7.02 -4.94 -6.65
N THR A 37 -6.89 -4.34 -7.83
CA THR A 37 -7.88 -4.45 -8.91
C THR A 37 -7.99 -5.89 -9.41
N LYS A 38 -6.86 -6.58 -9.61
CA LYS A 38 -6.85 -8.00 -10.01
C LYS A 38 -7.61 -8.86 -9.00
N LYS A 39 -7.30 -8.72 -7.71
CA LYS A 39 -8.00 -9.44 -6.64
C LYS A 39 -9.50 -9.15 -6.63
N GLN A 40 -9.90 -7.90 -6.87
CA GLN A 40 -11.32 -7.55 -6.94
C GLN A 40 -12.02 -8.26 -8.12
N ILE A 41 -11.38 -8.29 -9.29
CA ILE A 41 -11.90 -8.99 -10.46
C ILE A 41 -12.06 -10.48 -10.18
N GLU A 42 -11.06 -11.13 -9.57
CA GLU A 42 -11.12 -12.55 -9.18
C GLU A 42 -12.33 -12.84 -8.28
N VAL A 43 -12.55 -12.01 -7.25
CA VAL A 43 -13.71 -12.14 -6.36
C VAL A 43 -15.03 -11.98 -7.14
N MET A 44 -15.10 -11.01 -8.05
CA MET A 44 -16.30 -10.79 -8.86
C MET A 44 -16.59 -11.96 -9.80
N LEU A 45 -15.56 -12.54 -10.42
CA LEU A 45 -15.70 -13.72 -11.28
C LEU A 45 -16.17 -14.93 -10.49
N ALA A 46 -15.53 -15.23 -9.35
CA ALA A 46 -15.94 -16.33 -8.48
C ALA A 46 -17.38 -16.16 -7.97
N ALA A 47 -17.82 -14.92 -7.70
CA ALA A 47 -19.19 -14.63 -7.31
C ALA A 47 -20.20 -14.81 -8.46
N ARG A 48 -19.81 -14.55 -9.71
CA ARG A 48 -20.64 -14.79 -10.90
C ARG A 48 -20.81 -16.27 -11.16
N GLU A 49 -19.73 -17.04 -11.07
CA GLU A 49 -19.76 -18.50 -11.26
C GLU A 49 -20.66 -19.19 -10.22
N LYS A 50 -20.64 -18.74 -8.96
CA LYS A 50 -21.52 -19.27 -7.91
C LYS A 50 -23.01 -18.96 -8.09
N LYS A 51 -23.36 -18.01 -8.96
CA LYS A 51 -24.75 -17.61 -9.24
C LYS A 51 -25.33 -18.24 -10.51
N ALA A 52 -24.49 -18.85 -11.35
CA ALA A 52 -24.89 -19.61 -12.53
C ALA A 52 -25.20 -21.06 -12.15
#